data_AF-A0A6J7S904-F1
#
_entry.id   AF-A0A6J7S904-F1
#
_cell.length_a   1.000
_cell.length_b   1.000
_cell.length_c   1.000
_cell.angle_alpha   90.00
_cell.angle_beta   90.00
_cell.angle_gamma   90.00
#
_symmetry.space_group_name_H-M   'P 1'
#
loop_
_entity.id
_entity.type
_entity.pdbx_description
1 polymer ?
#
loop_
_entity_poly.entity_id
_entity_poly.type
_entity_poly.pdbx_seq_one_letter_code
_entity_poly.pdbx_strand_id
1 'polypeptide(L)'
;MDQHINVHGEMLEICSLEPLTGFYRDGYSNTGPEDTGSHTVCTVVTAEFLDHQQQVGNDLSTPMPQYGFPGLVPGDRWAVCASRWLQSYAAGVRAPVVLRATHIAALDTVPREALLECGADAPDDPSSLLA
;
A
#
# COMPACT_ATOMS: atom_id res chain seq x y z
N MET A 1 12.86 -8.79 13.50
CA MET A 1 13.65 -7.56 13.68
C MET A 1 13.44 -6.60 12.52
N ASP A 2 12.64 -6.97 11.50
CA ASP A 2 12.49 -6.20 10.27
C ASP A 2 11.16 -5.42 10.18
N GLN A 3 10.43 -5.27 11.29
CA GLN A 3 9.08 -4.68 11.34
C GLN A 3 8.99 -3.28 10.69
N HIS A 4 10.12 -2.59 10.53
CA HIS A 4 10.19 -1.25 9.96
C HIS A 4 11.28 -1.14 8.90
N ILE A 5 11.39 -2.13 8.01
CA ILE A 5 12.26 -2.04 6.82
C ILE A 5 11.40 -1.98 5.55
N ASN A 6 11.70 -1.02 4.68
CA ASN A 6 11.02 -0.87 3.38
C ASN A 6 11.63 -1.75 2.29
N VAL A 7 11.04 -1.77 1.09
CA VAL A 7 11.52 -2.58 -0.05
C VAL A 7 12.92 -2.21 -0.55
N HIS A 8 13.47 -1.06 -0.17
CA HIS A 8 14.84 -0.65 -0.46
C HIS A 8 15.85 -1.13 0.61
N GLY A 9 15.39 -1.72 1.71
CA GLY A 9 16.23 -2.10 2.84
C GLY A 9 16.50 -0.94 3.82
N GLU A 10 15.75 0.16 3.71
CA GLU A 10 15.86 1.33 4.59
C GLU A 10 14.75 1.35 5.64
N MET A 11 14.76 2.34 6.53
CA MET A 11 13.70 2.49 7.53
C MET A 11 12.34 2.73 6.85
N LEU A 12 11.31 2.02 7.32
CA LEU A 12 9.95 2.14 6.83
C LEU A 12 9.35 3.49 7.19
N GLU A 13 8.88 4.22 6.19
CA GLU A 13 8.19 5.48 6.38
C GLU A 13 6.71 5.29 6.69
N ILE A 14 6.10 6.35 7.25
CA ILE A 14 4.66 6.40 7.49
C ILE A 14 3.93 6.33 6.14
N CYS A 15 2.97 5.41 6.04
CA CYS A 15 2.08 5.32 4.89
C CYS A 15 0.99 6.39 4.98
N SER A 16 0.23 6.42 6.08
CA SER A 16 -0.83 7.41 6.31
C SER A 16 -1.24 7.51 7.79
N LEU A 17 -1.46 8.73 8.28
CA LEU A 17 -2.07 9.00 9.58
C LEU A 17 -3.53 9.46 9.47
N GLU A 18 -3.93 9.98 8.30
CA GLU A 18 -5.28 10.48 8.02
C GLU A 18 -5.61 10.16 6.54
N PRO A 19 -6.41 9.11 6.27
CA PRO A 19 -6.95 8.15 7.24
C PRO A 19 -5.86 7.28 7.88
N LEU A 20 -6.02 6.93 9.16
CA LEU A 20 -5.07 6.10 9.90
C LEU A 20 -5.06 4.68 9.35
N THR A 21 -3.92 4.28 8.77
CA THR A 21 -3.76 2.99 8.08
C THR A 21 -2.92 1.99 8.88
N GLY A 22 -2.60 0.86 8.25
CA GLY A 22 -1.78 -0.22 8.81
C GLY A 22 -2.63 -1.27 9.51
N PHE A 23 -2.20 -2.53 9.47
CA PHE A 23 -2.88 -3.61 10.19
C PHE A 23 -2.99 -3.30 11.68
N TYR A 24 -1.92 -2.74 12.27
CA TYR A 24 -1.86 -2.33 13.68
C TYR A 24 -2.46 -0.96 13.98
N ARG A 25 -2.95 -0.23 12.96
CA ARG A 25 -3.46 1.14 13.08
C ARG A 25 -2.44 2.11 13.71
N ASP A 26 -1.18 2.02 13.29
CA ASP A 26 -0.08 2.89 13.69
C ASP A 26 0.43 3.78 12.54
N GLY A 27 -0.19 3.67 11.36
CA GLY A 27 0.12 4.45 10.16
C GLY A 27 1.18 3.85 9.26
N TYR A 28 1.78 2.71 9.61
CA TYR A 28 2.79 2.01 8.82
C TYR A 28 2.19 0.82 8.07
N SER A 29 2.88 0.34 7.03
CA SER A 29 2.57 -0.96 6.38
C SER A 29 3.33 -2.12 7.01
N ASN A 30 3.67 -2.01 8.30
CA ASN A 30 4.31 -3.07 9.06
C ASN A 30 3.38 -4.27 9.26
N THR A 31 3.97 -5.43 9.49
CA THR A 31 3.24 -6.71 9.57
C THR A 31 3.84 -7.63 10.64
N GLY A 32 3.12 -8.70 10.96
CA GLY A 32 3.51 -9.72 11.93
C GLY A 32 2.69 -11.00 11.76
N PRO A 33 2.94 -12.04 12.58
CA PRO A 33 2.32 -13.36 12.43
C PRO A 33 0.78 -13.37 12.39
N GLU A 34 0.13 -12.39 13.00
CA GLU A 34 -1.31 -12.20 13.07
C GLU A 34 -1.91 -11.59 11.80
N ASP A 35 -1.10 -10.86 11.01
CA ASP A 35 -1.51 -10.25 9.75
C ASP A 35 -1.37 -11.26 8.60
N THR A 36 -2.29 -12.22 8.58
CA THR A 36 -2.34 -13.27 7.54
C THR A 36 -2.61 -12.71 6.13
N GLY A 37 -3.09 -11.46 6.04
CA GLY A 37 -3.31 -10.75 4.78
C GLY A 37 -2.06 -10.09 4.20
N SER A 38 -1.01 -9.89 5.01
CA SER A 38 0.19 -9.14 4.66
C SER A 38 -0.16 -7.74 4.12
N HIS A 39 -0.66 -6.85 4.98
CA HIS A 39 -0.95 -5.46 4.68
C HIS A 39 0.33 -4.63 4.52
N THR A 40 1.19 -5.03 3.59
CA THR A 40 2.58 -4.57 3.47
C THR A 40 2.80 -3.62 2.30
N VAL A 41 1.82 -3.44 1.41
CA VAL A 41 1.91 -2.51 0.27
C VAL A 41 1.22 -1.20 0.62
N CYS A 42 1.98 -0.12 0.73
CA CYS A 42 1.40 1.21 0.85
C CYS A 42 1.04 1.74 -0.54
N THR A 43 -0.25 1.82 -0.84
CA THR A 43 -0.75 2.28 -2.15
C THR A 43 -1.49 3.60 -2.01
N VAL A 44 -1.38 4.45 -3.02
CA VAL A 44 -2.30 5.57 -3.23
C VAL A 44 -3.48 4.99 -4.00
N VAL A 45 -4.65 4.86 -3.36
CA VAL A 45 -5.79 4.21 -4.02
C VAL A 45 -6.33 5.10 -5.15
N THR A 46 -6.72 4.48 -6.25
CA THR A 46 -7.37 5.13 -7.40
C THR A 46 -8.81 4.64 -7.52
N ALA A 47 -9.66 5.37 -8.25
CA ALA A 47 -11.03 4.92 -8.51
C ALA A 47 -11.06 3.54 -9.17
N GLU A 48 -10.22 3.32 -10.18
CA GLU A 48 -10.09 2.05 -10.90
C GLU A 48 -9.64 0.91 -9.98
N PHE A 49 -8.70 1.19 -9.07
CA PHE A 49 -8.27 0.20 -8.08
C PHE A 49 -9.38 -0.15 -7.11
N LEU A 50 -10.10 0.83 -6.57
CA LEU A 50 -11.22 0.60 -5.65
C LEU A 50 -12.35 -0.21 -6.32
N ASP A 51 -12.71 0.14 -7.56
CA ASP A 51 -13.71 -0.58 -8.35
C ASP A 51 -13.29 -2.04 -8.59
N HIS A 52 -12.03 -2.26 -8.99
CA HIS A 52 -11.52 -3.61 -9.21
C HIS A 52 -11.48 -4.41 -7.90
N GLN A 53 -11.02 -3.82 -6.79
CA GLN A 53 -10.99 -4.47 -5.48
C GLN A 53 -12.39 -4.91 -5.06
N GLN A 54 -13.41 -4.07 -5.24
CA GLN A 54 -14.80 -4.43 -4.99
C GLN A 54 -15.25 -5.61 -5.87
N GLN A 55 -14.94 -5.59 -7.17
CA GLN A 55 -15.27 -6.68 -8.10
C GLN A 55 -14.65 -8.03 -7.72
N VAL A 56 -13.44 -8.03 -7.15
CA VAL A 56 -12.76 -9.25 -6.66
C VAL A 56 -13.06 -9.58 -5.19
N GLY A 57 -14.10 -8.97 -4.63
CA GLY A 57 -14.64 -9.27 -3.30
C GLY A 57 -13.85 -8.65 -2.14
N ASN A 58 -13.14 -7.55 -2.39
CA ASN A 58 -12.45 -6.75 -1.38
C ASN A 58 -12.98 -5.32 -1.39
N ASP A 59 -14.09 -5.07 -0.70
CA ASP A 59 -14.67 -3.73 -0.63
C ASP A 59 -13.83 -2.82 0.28
N LEU A 60 -13.15 -1.85 -0.34
CA LEU A 60 -12.34 -0.84 0.34
C LEU A 60 -13.03 0.53 0.39
N SER A 61 -14.28 0.66 -0.08
CA SER A 61 -14.99 1.94 -0.14
C SER A 61 -16.09 2.05 0.90
N THR A 62 -16.71 0.94 1.28
CA THR A 62 -17.75 0.94 2.33
C THR A 62 -17.12 1.13 3.73
N PRO A 63 -17.52 2.16 4.50
CA PRO A 63 -17.04 2.34 5.87
C PRO A 63 -17.39 1.17 6.78
N MET A 64 -16.45 0.74 7.63
CA MET A 64 -16.65 -0.27 8.67
C MET A 64 -16.16 0.26 10.04
N PRO A 65 -16.96 1.10 10.72
CA PRO A 65 -16.56 1.78 11.96
C PRO A 65 -16.11 0.82 13.07
N GLN A 66 -16.69 -0.38 13.13
CA GLN A 66 -16.32 -1.42 14.10
C GLN A 66 -14.87 -1.92 13.97
N TYR A 67 -14.23 -1.69 12.82
CA TYR A 67 -12.82 -2.00 12.55
C TYR A 67 -11.95 -0.74 12.43
N GLY A 68 -12.49 0.43 12.80
CA GLY A 68 -11.83 1.71 12.61
C GLY A 68 -11.49 1.99 11.14
N PHE A 69 -12.29 1.46 10.20
CA PHE A 69 -12.07 1.62 8.77
C PHE A 69 -13.05 2.67 8.20
N PRO A 70 -12.57 3.81 7.68
CA PRO A 70 -13.44 4.90 7.25
C PRO A 70 -14.09 4.69 5.88
N GLY A 71 -13.65 3.68 5.12
CA GLY A 71 -13.90 3.62 3.68
C GLY A 71 -12.96 4.59 2.95
N LEU A 72 -12.37 4.13 1.85
CA LEU A 72 -11.36 4.88 1.11
C LEU A 72 -11.95 5.60 -0.08
N VAL A 73 -11.35 6.74 -0.40
CA VAL A 73 -11.61 7.52 -1.61
C VAL A 73 -10.32 7.67 -2.43
N PRO A 74 -10.40 7.94 -3.74
CA PRO A 74 -9.21 8.14 -4.57
C PRO A 74 -8.27 9.22 -4.00
N GLY A 75 -6.98 8.90 -3.94
CA GLY A 75 -5.95 9.76 -3.35
C GLY A 75 -5.55 9.38 -1.92
N ASP A 76 -6.38 8.61 -1.20
CA ASP A 76 -6.00 8.10 0.12
C ASP A 76 -4.78 7.17 0.01
N ARG A 77 -3.90 7.26 1.00
CA ARG A 77 -2.82 6.27 1.18
C ARG A 77 -3.28 5.19 2.14
N TRP A 78 -3.11 3.94 1.74
CA TRP A 78 -3.54 2.81 2.54
C TRP A 78 -2.61 1.60 2.41
N ALA A 79 -2.34 0.94 3.53
CA ALA A 79 -1.66 -0.34 3.58
C ALA A 79 -2.64 -1.46 3.17
N VAL A 80 -2.44 -2.04 1.98
CA VAL A 80 -3.29 -3.10 1.42
C VAL A 80 -2.59 -4.45 1.46
N CYS A 81 -3.38 -5.52 1.49
CA CYS A 81 -2.86 -6.89 1.37
C CYS A 81 -2.03 -7.04 0.07
N ALA A 82 -0.80 -7.54 0.19
CA ALA A 82 0.13 -7.72 -0.92
C ALA A 82 -0.47 -8.55 -2.06
N SER A 83 -1.17 -9.64 -1.72
CA SER A 83 -1.85 -10.51 -2.69
C SER A 83 -2.98 -9.81 -3.43
N ARG A 84 -3.71 -8.91 -2.76
CA ARG A 84 -4.82 -8.14 -3.35
C ARG A 84 -4.31 -7.05 -4.27
N TRP A 85 -3.21 -6.41 -3.92
CA TRP A 85 -2.53 -5.46 -4.81
C TRP A 85 -2.02 -6.17 -6.07
N LEU A 86 -1.33 -7.32 -5.91
CA LEU A 86 -0.83 -8.11 -7.04
C LEU A 86 -1.95 -8.59 -7.96
N GLN A 87 -3.11 -8.96 -7.39
CA GLN A 87 -4.29 -9.33 -8.18
C GLN A 87 -4.75 -8.20 -9.11
N SER A 88 -4.81 -6.95 -8.62
CA SER A 88 -5.10 -5.77 -9.46
C SER A 88 -4.03 -5.55 -10.52
N TYR A 89 -2.75 -5.62 -10.13
CA TYR A 89 -1.64 -5.46 -11.06
C TYR A 89 -1.70 -6.50 -12.20
N ALA A 90 -1.96 -7.77 -11.88
CA ALA A 90 -2.09 -8.84 -12.88
C ALA A 90 -3.30 -8.63 -13.82
N ALA A 91 -4.35 -7.96 -13.34
CA ALA A 91 -5.52 -7.58 -14.14
C ALA A 91 -5.31 -6.31 -14.99
N GLY A 92 -4.11 -5.71 -14.94
CA GLY A 92 -3.81 -4.46 -15.65
C GLY A 92 -4.29 -3.19 -14.92
N VAL A 93 -4.81 -3.32 -13.70
CA VAL A 93 -5.25 -2.19 -12.88
C VAL A 93 -4.08 -1.73 -12.02
N ARG A 94 -3.39 -0.69 -12.49
CA ARG A 94 -2.20 -0.13 -11.83
C ARG A 94 -2.62 0.82 -10.71
N ALA A 95 -2.12 0.59 -9.50
CA ALA A 95 -2.30 1.51 -8.37
C ALA A 95 -0.91 2.00 -7.91
N PRO A 96 -0.71 3.32 -7.77
CA PRO A 96 0.57 3.88 -7.35
C PRO A 96 1.02 3.34 -5.99
N VAL A 97 2.32 3.11 -5.82
CA VAL A 97 2.95 2.53 -4.62
C VAL A 97 3.94 3.53 -4.04
N VAL A 98 3.84 3.78 -2.74
CA VAL A 98 4.87 4.55 -2.01
C VAL A 98 5.90 3.54 -1.52
N LEU A 99 7.01 3.38 -2.25
CA LEU A 99 8.00 2.33 -2.01
C LEU A 99 8.68 2.53 -0.66
N ARG A 100 8.96 3.78 -0.27
CA ARG A 100 9.59 4.11 1.03
C ARG A 100 8.70 3.74 2.22
N ALA A 101 7.38 3.68 1.99
CA ALA A 101 6.38 3.27 2.98
C ALA A 101 5.82 1.86 2.72
N THR A 102 6.43 1.06 1.82
CA THR A 102 6.05 -0.33 1.54
C THR A 102 7.03 -1.27 2.20
N HIS A 103 6.53 -2.13 3.08
CA HIS A 103 7.35 -3.01 3.91
C HIS A 103 8.03 -4.11 3.07
N ILE A 104 9.25 -4.50 3.45
CA ILE A 104 10.09 -5.44 2.69
C ILE A 104 9.42 -6.81 2.47
N ALA A 105 8.61 -7.28 3.42
CA ALA A 105 7.84 -8.51 3.32
C ALA A 105 6.81 -8.52 2.17
N ALA A 106 6.47 -7.36 1.58
CA ALA A 106 5.69 -7.33 0.34
C ALA A 106 6.36 -8.14 -0.78
N LEU A 107 7.70 -8.22 -0.79
CA LEU A 107 8.49 -8.94 -1.78
C LEU A 107 8.35 -10.46 -1.69
N ASP A 108 7.82 -11.00 -0.60
CA ASP A 108 7.51 -12.42 -0.47
C ASP A 108 6.33 -12.82 -1.38
N THR A 109 5.51 -11.84 -1.79
CA THR A 109 4.32 -12.05 -2.63
C THR A 109 4.39 -11.30 -3.95
N VAL A 110 4.86 -10.05 -3.95
CA VAL A 110 4.86 -9.15 -5.11
C VAL A 110 6.26 -9.06 -5.71
N PRO A 111 6.44 -9.28 -7.02
CA PRO A 111 7.72 -9.05 -7.69
C PRO A 111 8.19 -7.61 -7.50
N ARG A 112 9.48 -7.42 -7.23
CA ARG A 112 10.08 -6.09 -7.05
C ARG A 112 9.80 -5.18 -8.24
N GLU A 113 9.91 -5.71 -9.44
CA GLU A 113 9.74 -4.96 -10.69
C GLU A 113 8.33 -4.37 -10.80
N ALA A 114 7.30 -5.11 -10.35
CA ALA A 114 5.92 -4.65 -10.36
C ALA A 114 5.72 -3.47 -9.38
N LEU A 115 6.35 -3.53 -8.20
CA LEU A 115 6.33 -2.41 -7.25
C LEU A 115 7.05 -1.19 -7.84
N LEU A 116 8.24 -1.37 -8.42
CA LEU A 116 9.02 -0.29 -9.02
C LEU A 116 8.31 0.37 -10.20
N GLU A 117 7.64 -0.40 -11.07
CA GLU A 117 6.85 0.12 -12.19
C GLU A 117 5.73 1.06 -11.71
N CYS A 118 5.17 0.79 -10.53
CA CYS A 118 4.10 1.57 -9.92
C CYS A 118 4.60 2.61 -8.90
N GLY A 119 5.91 2.81 -8.76
CA GLY A 119 6.50 3.70 -7.75
C GLY A 119 6.02 5.14 -7.88
N ALA A 120 5.66 5.75 -6.75
CA ALA A 120 5.08 7.09 -6.66
C ALA A 120 5.78 7.98 -5.61
N ASP A 121 6.94 7.55 -5.10
CA ASP A 121 7.75 8.36 -4.21
C ASP A 121 8.20 9.65 -4.91
N ALA A 122 8.30 10.73 -4.15
CA ALA A 122 8.94 11.93 -4.65
C ALA A 122 10.42 11.61 -4.93
N PRO A 123 11.03 12.21 -5.98
CA PRO A 123 12.45 12.06 -6.20
C PRO A 123 13.23 12.63 -5.01
N ASP A 124 14.38 12.01 -4.70
CA ASP A 124 15.25 12.47 -3.62
C ASP A 124 15.76 13.91 -3.86
N ASP A 125 15.93 14.30 -5.12
CA ASP A 125 16.24 15.66 -5.54
C ASP A 125 15.05 16.29 -6.30
N PRO A 126 14.28 17.18 -5.65
CA PRO A 126 13.15 17.85 -6.29
C PRO A 126 13.52 18.66 -7.54
N SER A 127 14.78 19.05 -7.71
CA SER A 127 15.22 19.77 -8.90
C SER A 127 15.08 18.92 -10.17
N SER A 128 15.05 17.59 -10.05
CA SER A 128 14.79 16.69 -11.18
C SER A 128 13.36 16.83 -11.74
N LEU A 129 12.43 17.43 -11.00
CA LEU A 129 11.06 17.71 -11.45
C LEU A 129 10.95 18.99 -12.29
N LEU A 130 12.00 19.81 -12.33
CA LEU A 130 12.04 21.08 -13.03
C LEU A 130 12.67 20.98 -14.44
N ALA A 131 13.06 19.78 -14.86
CA ALA A 131 13.73 19.49 -16.12
C ALA A 131 12.77 19.13 -17.26
#